data_AF-A0AAF0TRS6-F1
#
_entry.id   AF-A0AAF0TRS6-F1
#
_cell.length_a   1.000
_cell.length_b   1.000
_cell.length_c   1.000
_cell.angle_alpha   90.00
_cell.angle_beta   90.00
_cell.angle_gamma   90.00
#
_symmetry.space_group_name_H-M   'P 1'
#
loop_
_entity.id
_entity.type
_entity.pdbx_description
1 polymer ?
#
loop_
_entity_poly.entity_id
_entity_poly.type
_entity_poly.pdbx_seq_one_letter_code
_entity_poly.pdbx_strand_id
1 'polypeptide(L)'
;MEKIGKVRQKVLRWQAIQKQTKGWNEEQRWAQDHYKGKLPEAEILRITLAASVYYIWQERNQRIFQKKNRSCDDLVRKIIQEVHIRGGMKPKLNMKLQMLDWYHV
;
A
#
# COMPACT_ATOMS: atom_id res chain seq x y z
N MET A 1 4.20 -15.20 -6.19
CA MET A 1 5.23 -14.40 -5.48
C MET A 1 5.52 -13.09 -6.22
N GLU A 2 5.74 -13.13 -7.54
CA GLU A 2 6.08 -11.94 -8.35
C GLU A 2 5.06 -10.78 -8.31
N LYS A 3 3.75 -11.07 -8.40
CA LYS A 3 2.68 -10.03 -8.37
C LYS A 3 2.70 -9.21 -7.08
N ILE A 4 3.00 -9.83 -5.93
CA ILE A 4 3.00 -9.16 -4.62
C ILE A 4 4.14 -8.13 -4.53
N GLY A 5 5.34 -8.52 -4.99
CA GLY A 5 6.49 -7.61 -5.05
C GLY A 5 6.19 -6.41 -5.95
N LYS A 6 5.64 -6.65 -7.15
CA LYS A 6 5.26 -5.60 -8.10
C LYS A 6 4.24 -4.60 -7.51
N VAL A 7 3.17 -5.09 -6.88
CA VAL A 7 2.14 -4.22 -6.25
C VAL A 7 2.77 -3.37 -5.15
N ARG A 8 3.56 -3.97 -4.26
CA ARG A 8 4.22 -3.24 -3.17
C ARG A 8 5.22 -2.21 -3.68
N GLN A 9 6.01 -2.55 -4.69
CA GLN A 9 6.97 -1.63 -5.27
C GLN A 9 6.29 -0.38 -5.84
N LYS A 10 5.16 -0.56 -6.53
CA LYS A 10 4.36 0.55 -7.05
C LYS A 10 3.79 1.41 -5.92
N VAL A 11 3.22 0.78 -4.89
CA VAL A 11 2.67 1.47 -3.72
C VAL A 11 3.74 2.23 -2.91
N LEU A 12 4.96 1.71 -2.79
CA LEU A 12 6.05 2.44 -2.14
C LEU A 12 6.53 3.64 -2.98
N ARG A 13 6.63 3.46 -4.31
CA ARG A 13 7.01 4.56 -5.22
C ARG A 13 6.01 5.71 -5.20
N TRP A 14 4.71 5.41 -5.09
CA TRP A 14 3.67 6.42 -4.86
C TRP A 14 3.99 7.37 -3.72
N GLN A 15 4.49 6.82 -2.61
CA GLN A 15 4.81 7.56 -1.40
C GLN A 15 6.19 8.23 -1.46
N ALA A 16 6.77 8.30 -2.66
CA ALA A 16 8.14 8.75 -2.91
C ALA A 16 9.22 7.92 -2.18
N ILE A 17 8.93 6.66 -1.82
CA ILE A 17 9.88 5.77 -1.15
C ILE A 17 10.64 4.96 -2.20
N GLN A 18 11.92 5.30 -2.40
CA GLN A 18 12.79 4.74 -3.44
C GLN A 18 13.42 3.38 -3.08
N LYS A 19 12.85 2.65 -2.13
CA LYS A 19 13.35 1.35 -1.70
C LYS A 19 12.92 0.24 -2.67
N GLN A 20 13.84 -0.68 -2.98
CA GLN A 20 13.48 -1.93 -3.65
C GLN A 20 12.76 -2.89 -2.70
N THR A 21 11.69 -3.52 -3.17
CA THR A 21 11.02 -4.59 -2.43
C THR A 21 11.94 -5.79 -2.28
N LYS A 22 12.17 -6.23 -1.05
CA LYS A 22 12.94 -7.42 -0.69
C LYS A 22 12.01 -8.57 -0.30
N GLY A 23 12.55 -9.64 0.27
CA GLY A 23 11.76 -10.70 0.88
C GLY A 23 10.87 -10.19 2.00
N TRP A 24 9.85 -10.99 2.36
CA TRP A 24 8.86 -10.58 3.37
C TRP A 24 9.49 -10.25 4.72
N ASN A 25 10.52 -11.01 5.13
CA ASN A 25 11.21 -10.81 6.40
C ASN A 25 11.93 -9.44 6.46
N GLU A 26 12.57 -9.01 5.38
CA GLU A 26 13.18 -7.68 5.31
C GLU A 26 12.14 -6.56 5.29
N GLU A 27 11.00 -6.77 4.61
CA GLU A 27 9.90 -5.81 4.65
C GLU A 27 9.33 -5.63 6.06
N GLN A 28 9.20 -6.72 6.82
CA GLN A 28 8.73 -6.66 8.20
C GLN A 28 9.69 -5.89 9.10
N ARG A 29 11.00 -6.14 9.00
CA ARG A 29 12.00 -5.37 9.76
C ARG A 29 11.96 -3.90 9.40
N TRP A 30 11.91 -3.59 8.11
CA TRP A 30 11.82 -2.20 7.65
C TRP A 30 10.57 -1.50 8.19
N ALA A 31 9.41 -2.17 8.15
CA ALA A 31 8.17 -1.66 8.72
C ALA A 31 8.30 -1.42 10.23
N GLN A 32 8.92 -2.34 10.98
CA GLN A 32 9.16 -2.15 12.41
C GLN A 32 9.99 -0.90 12.72
N ASP A 33 10.95 -0.55 11.86
CA ASP A 33 11.80 0.63 12.06
C ASP A 33 11.13 1.93 11.63
N HIS A 34 10.34 1.91 10.55
CA HIS A 34 9.82 3.13 9.92
C HIS A 34 8.38 3.47 10.32
N TYR A 35 7.63 2.52 10.87
CA TYR A 35 6.21 2.71 11.19
C TYR A 35 5.99 3.18 12.63
N LYS A 36 7.08 3.55 13.32
CA LYS A 36 7.07 4.02 14.70
C LYS A 36 6.66 5.49 14.79
N GLY A 37 6.01 5.84 15.89
CA GLY A 37 5.66 7.22 16.22
C GLY A 37 4.31 7.69 15.68
N LYS A 38 4.02 8.97 15.93
CA LYS A 38 2.76 9.65 15.57
C LYS A 38 2.92 10.56 14.35
N LEU A 39 3.99 10.39 13.58
CA LEU A 39 4.22 11.14 12.35
C LEU A 39 3.16 10.74 11.30
N PRO A 40 2.60 11.70 10.55
CA PRO A 40 1.63 11.42 9.49
C PRO A 40 2.12 10.36 8.50
N GLU A 41 3.40 10.40 8.13
CA GLU A 41 4.04 9.47 7.20
C GLU A 41 4.05 8.04 7.75
N ALA A 42 4.43 7.85 9.02
CA ALA A 42 4.43 6.55 9.67
C ALA A 42 3.00 5.98 9.81
N GLU A 43 2.00 6.84 9.94
CA GLU A 43 0.60 6.41 9.97
C GLU A 43 0.06 6.04 8.59
N ILE A 44 0.32 6.85 7.57
CA ILE A 44 0.00 6.53 6.17
C ILE A 44 0.65 5.21 5.77
N LEU A 45 1.91 4.98 6.16
CA LEU A 45 2.62 3.73 5.91
C LEU A 45 1.94 2.51 6.56
N ARG A 46 1.46 2.64 7.80
CA ARG A 46 0.71 1.57 8.48
C ARG A 46 -0.61 1.26 7.77
N ILE A 47 -1.38 2.28 7.40
CA ILE A 47 -2.64 2.12 6.64
C ILE A 47 -2.34 1.43 5.31
N THR A 48 -1.27 1.84 4.63
CA THR A 48 -0.83 1.31 3.35
C THR A 48 -0.43 -0.17 3.44
N LEU A 49 0.32 -0.56 4.46
CA LEU A 49 0.67 -1.96 4.68
C LEU A 49 -0.59 -2.80 4.95
N ALA A 50 -1.49 -2.32 5.81
CA ALA A 50 -2.73 -3.02 6.12
C ALA A 50 -3.61 -3.21 4.87
N ALA A 51 -3.82 -2.15 4.09
CA ALA A 51 -4.56 -2.20 2.82
C ALA A 51 -3.90 -3.16 1.82
N SER A 52 -2.57 -3.11 1.70
CA SER A 52 -1.82 -4.00 0.80
C SER A 52 -2.01 -5.47 1.17
N VAL A 53 -1.86 -5.82 2.45
CA VAL A 53 -2.07 -7.19 2.96
C VAL A 53 -3.50 -7.65 2.66
N TYR A 54 -4.50 -6.80 2.93
CA TYR A 54 -5.90 -7.10 2.70
C TYR A 54 -6.21 -7.38 1.22
N TYR A 55 -5.83 -6.48 0.30
CA TYR A 55 -6.14 -6.63 -1.12
C TYR A 55 -5.36 -7.78 -1.78
N ILE A 56 -4.15 -8.08 -1.31
CA ILE A 56 -3.40 -9.27 -1.74
C ILE A 56 -4.12 -10.55 -1.30
N TRP A 57 -4.56 -10.62 -0.04
CA TRP A 57 -5.33 -11.77 0.45
C TRP A 57 -6.65 -11.92 -0.32
N GLN A 58 -7.36 -10.82 -0.54
CA GLN A 58 -8.61 -10.80 -1.32
C GLN A 58 -8.39 -11.30 -2.76
N GLU A 59 -7.31 -10.89 -3.43
CA GLU A 59 -6.95 -11.37 -4.77
C GLU A 59 -6.70 -12.88 -4.80
N ARG A 60 -5.96 -13.41 -3.80
CA ARG A 60 -5.73 -14.85 -3.71
C ARG A 60 -7.04 -15.62 -3.56
N ASN A 61 -7.94 -15.14 -2.70
CA ASN A 61 -9.25 -15.78 -2.51
C ASN A 61 -10.11 -15.72 -3.78
N GLN A 62 -10.20 -14.55 -4.41
CA GLN A 62 -10.98 -14.40 -5.64
C GLN A 62 -10.44 -15.26 -6.79
N ARG A 63 -9.12 -15.46 -6.87
CA ARG A 63 -8.52 -16.37 -7.85
C ARG A 63 -8.90 -17.82 -7.59
N ILE A 64 -8.84 -18.27 -6.35
CA ILE A 64 -9.13 -19.66 -5.97
C ILE A 64 -10.62 -19.97 -6.13
N PHE A 65 -11.49 -19.10 -5.61
CA PHE A 65 -12.92 -19.40 -5.46
C PHE A 65 -13.80 -18.82 -6.57
N GLN A 66 -13.34 -17.79 -7.28
CA GLN A 66 -14.15 -17.10 -8.30
C GLN A 66 -13.47 -17.07 -9.69
N LYS A 67 -12.29 -17.67 -9.84
CA LYS A 67 -11.47 -17.65 -11.08
C LYS A 67 -11.21 -16.24 -11.63
N LYS A 68 -11.26 -15.21 -10.77
CA LYS A 68 -10.96 -13.82 -11.14
C LYS A 68 -9.45 -13.57 -11.03
N ASN A 69 -8.93 -12.69 -11.89
CA ASN A 69 -7.52 -12.32 -11.90
C ASN A 69 -7.38 -10.83 -12.21
N ARG A 70 -7.23 -9.99 -11.18
CA ARG A 70 -7.09 -8.53 -11.35
C ARG A 70 -5.67 -8.16 -11.75
N SER A 71 -5.48 -7.08 -12.50
CA SER A 71 -4.14 -6.62 -12.85
C SER A 71 -3.39 -6.10 -11.62
N CYS A 72 -2.06 -5.93 -11.72
CA CYS A 72 -1.30 -5.29 -10.64
C CYS A 72 -1.81 -3.85 -10.42
N ASP A 73 -2.14 -3.14 -11.50
CA ASP A 73 -2.57 -1.74 -11.46
C ASP A 73 -3.94 -1.58 -10.80
N ASP A 74 -4.85 -2.53 -10.99
CA ASP A 74 -6.14 -2.52 -10.30
C ASP A 74 -5.99 -2.69 -8.78
N LEU A 75 -5.05 -3.54 -8.36
CA LEU A 75 -4.75 -3.74 -6.94
C LEU A 75 -4.09 -2.48 -6.35
N VAL A 76 -3.12 -1.88 -7.06
CA VAL A 76 -2.48 -0.63 -6.64
C VAL A 76 -3.51 0.48 -6.49
N ARG A 77 -4.39 0.65 -7.48
CA ARG A 77 -5.47 1.65 -7.46
C ARG A 77 -6.40 1.46 -6.26
N LYS A 78 -6.83 0.22 -5.99
CA LYS A 78 -7.69 -0.10 -4.84
C LYS A 78 -7.00 0.16 -3.51
N ILE A 79 -5.70 -0.16 -3.40
CA ILE A 79 -4.92 0.11 -2.19
C ILE A 79 -4.83 1.61 -1.95
N ILE A 80 -4.48 2.41 -2.97
CA ILE A 80 -4.37 3.87 -2.86
C ILE A 80 -5.72 4.45 -2.45
N GLN A 81 -6.82 4.08 -3.12
CA GLN A 81 -8.16 4.53 -2.76
C GLN A 81 -8.51 4.23 -1.31
N GLU A 82 -8.22 3.02 -0.81
CA GLU A 82 -8.45 2.67 0.60
C GLU A 82 -7.59 3.53 1.54
N VAL A 83 -6.34 3.81 1.19
CA VAL A 83 -5.46 4.68 1.98
C VAL A 83 -6.01 6.11 2.04
N HIS A 84 -6.52 6.65 0.92
CA HIS A 84 -7.16 7.96 0.90
C HIS A 84 -8.46 7.99 1.71
N ILE A 85 -9.32 6.97 1.59
CA ILE A 85 -10.56 6.89 2.36
C ILE A 85 -10.27 6.82 3.86
N ARG A 86 -9.36 5.93 4.29
CA ARG A 86 -9.06 5.70 5.71
C ARG A 86 -8.22 6.82 6.31
N GLY A 87 -7.22 7.30 5.58
CA GLY A 87 -6.35 8.39 6.03
C GLY A 87 -7.05 9.75 5.95
N GLY A 88 -7.91 9.97 4.95
CA GLY A 88 -8.67 11.21 4.76
C GLY A 88 -9.61 11.55 5.91
N MET A 89 -10.05 10.55 6.69
CA MET A 89 -10.81 10.75 7.93
C MET A 89 -10.02 11.52 9.01
N LYS A 90 -8.70 11.66 8.87
CA LYS A 90 -7.84 12.38 9.80
C LYS A 90 -7.27 13.63 9.11
N PRO A 91 -7.62 14.86 9.54
CA PRO A 91 -7.22 16.09 8.84
C PRO A 91 -5.71 16.22 8.57
N LYS A 92 -4.87 15.82 9.55
CA LYS A 92 -3.40 15.85 9.41
C LYS A 92 -2.88 14.90 8.34
N LEU A 93 -3.50 13.73 8.17
CA LEU A 93 -3.11 12.78 7.13
C LEU A 93 -3.68 13.19 5.78
N ASN A 94 -4.91 13.72 5.76
CA ASN A 94 -5.57 14.18 4.54
C ASN A 94 -4.74 15.24 3.81
N MET A 95 -4.21 16.23 4.54
CA MET A 95 -3.32 17.25 3.96
C MET A 95 -2.09 16.62 3.27
N LYS A 96 -1.49 15.60 3.90
CA LYS A 96 -0.34 14.90 3.32
C LYS A 96 -0.74 14.03 2.13
N LEU A 97 -1.89 13.37 2.20
CA LEU A 97 -2.43 12.52 1.13
C LEU A 97 -2.79 13.33 -0.12
N GLN A 98 -3.32 14.55 0.04
CA GLN A 98 -3.54 15.46 -1.09
C GLN A 98 -2.25 15.83 -1.82
N MET A 99 -1.11 15.91 -1.11
CA MET A 99 0.19 16.11 -1.76
C MET A 99 0.68 14.87 -2.52
N LEU A 100 0.14 13.69 -2.19
CA LEU A 100 0.43 12.41 -2.83
C LEU A 100 -0.54 12.09 -3.99
N ASP A 101 -1.53 12.96 -4.28
CA ASP A 101 -2.52 12.77 -5.35
C ASP A 101 -1.93 12.79 -6.78
N TRP A 102 -0.62 13.05 -6.92
CA TRP A 102 0.09 12.99 -8.20
C TRP A 102 0.30 11.55 -8.66
N TYR A 103 -0.78 10.90 -9.09
CA TYR A 103 -0.71 9.76 -10.00
C TYR A 103 -1.31 10.12 -11.36
N HIS A 104 -0.43 10.18 -12.36
CA HIS A 104 -0.79 9.88 -13.74
C HIS A 104 -0.73 8.34 -13.86
N VAL A 105 -1.90 7.71 -13.93
CA VAL A 105 -2.02 6.31 -14.39
C VAL A 105 -1.79 6.29 -15.90
#